data_AF-A0A8T4NI99-F1
#
_entry.id   AF-A0A8T4NI99-F1
#
_cell.length_a   1.000
_cell.length_b   1.000
_cell.length_c   1.000
_cell.angle_alpha   90.00
_cell.angle_beta   90.00
_cell.angle_gamma   90.00
#
_symmetry.space_group_name_H-M   'P 1'
#
loop_
_entity.id
_entity.type
_entity.pdbx_description
1 polymer ?
#
loop_
_entity_poly.entity_id
_entity_poly.type
_entity_poly.pdbx_seq_one_letter_code
_entity_poly.pdbx_strand_id
1 'polypeptide(L)'
;MKILFFMLGFLLLYAVGGRKIAVPYGIALTNNPWLVILFTAIADFFQIPFFYFIYSTGKKIVFLDKVRIDATAEKAKIKRYAIWNSVKKLGNTGIFVLSMLPSFGGGIWSSVLLAFLLKTNKNLAYLLIVIGSLIGIIFLAFFSQGVIQGILSLLS
;
A
#
# COMPACT_ATOMS: atom_id res chain seq x y z
N MET A 1 23.96 1.34 14.82
CA MET A 1 24.10 0.77 13.46
C MET A 1 22.91 -0.09 13.02
N LYS A 2 22.42 -1.07 13.80
CA LYS A 2 21.32 -1.97 13.38
C LYS A 2 20.00 -1.25 12.98
N ILE A 3 19.61 -0.19 13.71
CA ILE A 3 18.36 0.55 13.42
C ILE A 3 18.44 1.31 12.08
N LEU A 4 19.60 1.89 11.76
CA LEU A 4 19.81 2.66 10.53
C LEU A 4 19.78 1.74 9.30
N PHE A 5 20.40 0.56 9.42
CA PHE A 5 20.37 -0.46 8.38
C PHE A 5 18.95 -1.00 8.16
N PHE A 6 18.20 -1.23 9.24
CA PHE A 6 16.77 -1.55 9.16
C PHE A 6 15.99 -0.44 8.43
N MET A 7 16.14 0.83 8.82
CA MET A 7 15.38 1.94 8.22
C MET A 7 15.66 2.07 6.71
N LEU A 8 16.94 2.03 6.32
CA LEU A 8 17.33 2.14 4.91
C LEU A 8 16.86 0.93 4.10
N GLY A 9 17.09 -0.29 4.59
CA GLY A 9 16.65 -1.52 3.93
C GLY A 9 15.13 -1.60 3.81
N PHE A 10 14.43 -1.23 4.88
CA PHE A 10 12.97 -1.19 4.92
C PHE A 10 12.42 -0.21 3.89
N LEU A 11 12.95 1.03 3.84
CA LEU A 11 12.49 2.03 2.88
C LEU A 11 12.74 1.62 1.42
N LEU A 12 13.90 1.03 1.12
CA LEU A 12 14.21 0.53 -0.22
C LEU A 12 13.26 -0.59 -0.64
N LEU A 13 13.06 -1.58 0.23
CA LEU A 13 12.13 -2.68 -0.05
C LEU A 13 10.68 -2.22 -0.09
N TYR A 14 10.34 -1.20 0.69
CA TYR A 14 9.02 -0.58 0.66
C TYR A 14 8.78 0.13 -0.67
N ALA A 15 9.77 0.87 -1.19
CA ALA A 15 9.68 1.55 -2.47
C ALA A 15 9.57 0.58 -3.66
N VAL A 16 10.35 -0.52 -3.65
CA VAL A 16 10.38 -1.49 -4.76
C VAL A 16 9.26 -2.53 -4.66
N GLY A 17 9.07 -3.08 -3.47
CA GLY A 17 8.19 -4.22 -3.21
C GLY A 17 6.85 -3.88 -2.58
N GLY A 18 6.70 -2.68 -2.01
CA GLY A 18 5.57 -2.30 -1.19
C GLY A 18 5.49 -3.10 0.12
N ARG A 19 4.34 -3.02 0.78
CA ARG A 19 4.08 -3.67 2.08
C ARG A 19 4.35 -5.16 2.08
N LYS A 20 3.96 -5.88 1.02
CA LYS A 20 4.11 -7.34 0.92
C LYS A 20 5.56 -7.84 1.02
N ILE A 21 6.55 -7.01 0.70
CA ILE A 21 7.97 -7.37 0.84
C ILE A 21 8.55 -6.72 2.09
N ALA A 22 8.30 -5.41 2.28
CA ALA A 22 8.89 -4.65 3.37
C ALA A 22 8.44 -5.13 4.76
N VAL A 23 7.16 -5.51 4.92
CA VAL A 23 6.62 -5.95 6.21
C VAL A 23 7.23 -7.29 6.63
N PRO A 24 7.17 -8.39 5.85
CA PRO A 24 7.83 -9.64 6.24
C PRO A 24 9.32 -9.48 6.51
N TYR A 25 10.03 -8.71 5.69
CA TYR A 25 11.45 -8.40 5.90
C TYR A 25 11.69 -7.69 7.23
N GLY A 26 10.89 -6.66 7.54
CA GLY A 26 11.02 -5.91 8.77
C GLY A 26 10.76 -6.76 10.01
N ILE A 27 9.77 -7.67 9.94
CA ILE A 27 9.46 -8.62 11.00
C ILE A 27 10.62 -9.59 11.20
N ALA A 28 11.16 -10.16 10.12
CA ALA A 28 12.29 -11.08 10.19
C ALA A 28 13.55 -10.44 10.80
N LEU A 29 13.79 -9.15 10.53
CA LEU A 29 14.99 -8.46 11.02
C LEU A 29 14.87 -7.95 12.47
N THR A 30 13.69 -7.50 12.87
CA THR A 30 13.49 -6.82 14.17
C THR A 30 12.78 -7.67 15.20
N ASN A 31 12.08 -8.73 14.76
CA ASN A 31 11.15 -9.53 15.56
C ASN A 31 10.11 -8.70 16.34
N ASN A 32 9.84 -7.46 15.89
CA ASN A 32 8.95 -6.52 16.57
C ASN A 32 7.85 -6.04 15.59
N PRO A 33 6.64 -6.64 15.64
CA PRO A 33 5.55 -6.27 14.75
C PRO A 33 5.09 -4.83 14.90
N TRP A 34 5.08 -4.30 16.12
CA TRP A 34 4.63 -2.94 16.40
C TRP A 34 5.53 -1.89 15.76
N LEU A 35 6.84 -2.11 15.80
CA LEU A 35 7.80 -1.23 15.14
C LEU A 35 7.57 -1.22 13.62
N VAL A 36 7.40 -2.39 13.01
CA VAL A 36 7.14 -2.50 11.56
C VAL A 36 5.80 -1.86 11.18
N ILE A 37 4.75 -2.08 11.98
CA ILE A 37 3.44 -1.45 11.77
C ILE A 37 3.58 0.08 11.79
N LEU A 38 4.29 0.64 12.78
CA LEU A 38 4.48 2.08 12.91
C LEU A 38 5.20 2.66 11.68
N PHE A 39 6.33 2.08 11.28
CA PHE A 39 7.08 2.55 10.12
C PHE A 39 6.28 2.44 8.81
N THR A 40 5.53 1.35 8.64
CA THR A 40 4.67 1.16 7.47
C THR A 40 3.54 2.18 7.44
N ALA A 41 2.90 2.45 8.58
CA ALA A 41 1.83 3.43 8.71
C ALA A 41 2.33 4.86 8.39
N ILE A 42 3.53 5.22 8.84
CA ILE A 42 4.16 6.50 8.51
C ILE A 42 4.39 6.59 7.00
N ALA A 43 4.99 5.55 6.39
CA ALA A 43 5.22 5.52 4.94
C ALA A 43 3.91 5.67 4.15
N ASP A 44 2.86 4.94 4.56
CA ASP A 44 1.52 5.02 3.99
C ASP A 44 0.93 6.43 4.10
N PHE A 45 1.05 7.06 5.26
CA PHE A 45 0.53 8.41 5.52
C PHE A 45 1.14 9.45 4.58
N PHE A 46 2.43 9.33 4.23
CA PHE A 46 3.07 10.18 3.24
C PHE A 46 2.74 9.79 1.80
N GLN A 47 2.55 8.49 1.53
CA GLN A 47 2.30 7.96 0.20
C GLN A 47 0.90 8.31 -0.32
N ILE A 48 -0.13 8.35 0.53
CA ILE A 48 -1.51 8.71 0.15
C ILE A 48 -1.60 10.14 -0.45
N PRO A 49 -1.16 11.22 0.24
CA PRO A 49 -1.25 12.57 -0.30
C PRO A 49 -0.34 12.74 -1.53
N PHE A 50 0.82 12.08 -1.55
CA PHE A 50 1.73 12.07 -2.69
C PHE A 50 1.04 11.53 -3.96
N PHE A 51 0.34 10.40 -3.86
CA PHE A 51 -0.39 9.87 -5.01
C PHE A 51 -1.61 10.70 -5.39
N TYR A 52 -2.31 11.30 -4.43
CA TYR A 52 -3.36 12.28 -4.74
C TYR A 52 -2.81 13.46 -5.53
N PHE A 53 -1.63 13.96 -5.16
CA PHE A 53 -0.94 15.02 -5.89
C PHE A 53 -0.56 14.59 -7.30
N ILE A 54 -0.02 13.38 -7.49
CA ILE A 54 0.31 12.84 -8.83
C ILE A 54 -0.94 12.74 -9.70
N TYR A 55 -2.03 12.14 -9.21
CA TYR A 55 -3.24 11.98 -10.01
C TYR A 55 -3.96 13.30 -10.32
N SER A 56 -3.88 14.28 -9.42
CA SER A 56 -4.45 15.62 -9.65
C SER A 56 -3.58 16.49 -10.56
N THR A 57 -2.25 16.38 -10.49
CA THR A 57 -1.29 17.22 -11.23
C THR A 57 -0.81 16.56 -12.52
N GLY A 58 -1.02 15.26 -12.71
CA GLY A 58 -0.59 14.50 -13.89
C GLY A 58 -1.10 15.02 -15.24
N LYS A 59 -2.08 15.95 -15.26
CA LYS A 59 -2.48 16.70 -16.46
C LYS A 59 -1.61 17.92 -16.80
N LYS A 60 -0.69 18.35 -15.92
CA LYS A 60 0.07 19.63 -16.05
C LYS A 60 1.59 19.52 -15.93
N ILE A 61 2.17 18.37 -15.56
CA ILE A 61 3.63 18.25 -15.40
C ILE A 61 4.27 17.79 -16.72
N VAL A 62 4.68 18.75 -17.54
CA VAL A 62 5.34 18.57 -18.85
C VAL A 62 6.68 17.81 -18.75
N PHE A 63 7.32 17.79 -17.57
CA PHE A 63 8.63 17.13 -17.38
C PHE A 63 8.57 15.60 -17.22
N LEU A 64 7.37 15.01 -17.12
CA LEU A 64 7.15 13.57 -17.01
C LEU A 64 6.62 12.94 -18.31
N ASP A 65 6.70 13.62 -19.45
CA ASP A 65 6.16 13.10 -20.72
C ASP A 65 6.81 11.78 -21.20
N LYS A 66 8.01 11.43 -20.70
CA LYS A 66 8.63 10.10 -20.92
C LYS A 66 8.17 9.02 -19.94
N VAL A 67 7.61 9.39 -18.79
CA VAL A 67 7.07 8.48 -17.77
C VAL A 67 5.64 8.93 -17.47
N ARG A 68 4.78 8.88 -18.50
CA ARG A 68 3.34 9.10 -18.33
C ARG A 68 2.81 8.00 -17.42
N ILE A 69 2.68 8.29 -16.12
CA ILE A 69 1.82 7.53 -15.21
C ILE A 69 0.39 7.83 -15.65
N ASP A 70 -0.01 7.19 -16.72
CA ASP A 70 -1.31 7.35 -17.32
C ASP A 70 -2.32 6.57 -16.47
N ALA A 71 -3.20 7.30 -15.78
CA ALA A 71 -4.30 6.70 -15.03
C ALA A 71 -5.11 5.70 -15.89
N THR A 72 -5.11 5.88 -17.22
CA THR A 72 -5.72 4.97 -18.18
C THR A 72 -4.93 3.67 -18.37
N ALA A 73 -3.60 3.73 -18.44
CA ALA A 73 -2.72 2.55 -18.48
C ALA A 73 -2.79 1.77 -17.16
N GLU A 74 -2.82 2.47 -16.02
CA GLU A 74 -2.93 1.84 -14.71
C GLU A 74 -4.30 1.19 -14.50
N LYS A 75 -5.37 1.87 -14.93
CA LYS A 75 -6.70 1.30 -14.99
C LYS A 75 -6.75 0.04 -15.86
N ALA A 76 -5.99 -0.01 -16.97
CA ALA A 76 -5.92 -1.19 -17.82
C ALA A 76 -5.19 -2.36 -17.13
N LYS A 77 -4.12 -2.11 -16.37
CA LYS A 77 -3.45 -3.13 -15.55
C LYS A 77 -4.38 -3.67 -14.46
N ILE A 78 -5.05 -2.78 -13.72
CA ILE A 78 -5.85 -3.18 -12.55
C ILE A 78 -7.16 -3.86 -12.96
N LYS A 79 -7.75 -3.48 -14.12
CA LYS A 79 -8.94 -4.16 -14.69
C LYS A 79 -8.74 -5.66 -14.92
N ARG A 80 -7.51 -6.14 -15.04
CA ARG A 80 -7.21 -7.57 -15.21
C ARG A 80 -7.51 -8.39 -13.95
N TYR A 81 -7.56 -7.75 -12.78
CA TYR A 81 -7.87 -8.43 -11.52
C TYR A 81 -9.39 -8.50 -11.31
N ALA A 82 -9.91 -9.71 -11.09
CA ALA A 82 -11.34 -9.94 -10.82
C ALA A 82 -11.86 -9.10 -9.64
N ILE A 83 -11.02 -8.90 -8.63
CA ILE A 83 -11.30 -8.11 -7.43
C ILE A 83 -11.67 -6.67 -7.80
N TRP A 84 -11.03 -6.06 -8.82
CA TRP A 84 -11.29 -4.67 -9.18
C TRP A 84 -12.74 -4.40 -9.56
N ASN A 85 -13.34 -5.28 -10.38
CA ASN A 85 -14.72 -5.09 -10.84
C ASN A 85 -15.72 -5.22 -9.69
N SER A 86 -15.49 -6.15 -8.76
CA SER A 86 -16.31 -6.30 -7.55
C SER A 86 -16.19 -5.09 -6.65
N VAL A 87 -14.97 -4.66 -6.37
CA VAL A 87 -14.69 -3.58 -5.43
C VAL A 87 -15.16 -2.22 -5.98
N LYS A 88 -15.09 -2.01 -7.29
CA LYS A 88 -15.66 -0.81 -7.93
C LYS A 88 -17.18 -0.69 -7.73
N LYS A 89 -17.91 -1.81 -7.75
CA LYS A 89 -19.37 -1.81 -7.52
C LYS A 89 -19.74 -1.42 -6.08
N LEU A 90 -18.82 -1.60 -5.13
CA LEU A 90 -19.01 -1.25 -3.72
C LEU A 90 -18.81 0.25 -3.42
N GLY A 91 -18.43 1.06 -4.40
CA GLY A 91 -18.27 2.50 -4.22
C GLY A 91 -17.22 2.86 -3.14
N ASN A 92 -17.61 3.68 -2.17
CA ASN A 92 -16.73 4.12 -1.08
C ASN A 92 -16.20 2.97 -0.22
N THR A 93 -17.05 1.97 0.09
CA THR A 93 -16.62 0.75 0.79
C THR A 93 -15.55 0.01 0.01
N GLY A 94 -15.60 0.10 -1.31
CA GLY A 94 -14.59 -0.47 -2.17
C GLY A 94 -13.21 0.14 -1.94
N ILE A 95 -13.12 1.45 -1.77
CA ILE A 95 -11.85 2.16 -1.49
C ILE A 95 -11.19 1.60 -0.23
N PHE A 96 -12.00 1.41 0.83
CA PHE A 96 -11.56 0.83 2.09
C PHE A 96 -11.04 -0.59 1.91
N VAL A 97 -11.85 -1.49 1.33
CA VAL A 97 -11.48 -2.90 1.10
C VAL A 97 -10.19 -2.99 0.29
N LEU A 98 -10.07 -2.18 -0.75
CA LEU A 98 -8.91 -2.18 -1.61
C LEU A 98 -7.64 -1.69 -0.89
N SER A 99 -7.78 -0.78 0.09
CA SER A 99 -6.64 -0.24 0.85
C SER A 99 -6.11 -1.18 1.93
N MET A 100 -6.96 -2.11 2.37
CA MET A 100 -6.63 -3.16 3.33
C MET A 100 -5.80 -4.29 2.70
N LEU A 101 -5.91 -4.48 1.38
CA LEU A 101 -5.14 -5.50 0.71
C LEU A 101 -3.64 -5.09 0.64
N PRO A 102 -2.71 -6.05 0.79
CA PRO A 102 -1.28 -5.80 0.61
C PRO A 102 -0.77 -6.13 -0.81
N SER A 103 -1.62 -6.05 -1.84
CA SER A 103 -1.37 -6.64 -3.17
C SER A 103 -1.25 -5.61 -4.31
N PHE A 104 -0.65 -6.02 -5.44
CA PHE A 104 -0.74 -5.27 -6.69
C PHE A 104 -2.20 -5.30 -7.19
N GLY A 105 -2.81 -4.13 -7.30
CA GLY A 105 -4.25 -3.99 -7.61
C GLY A 105 -5.16 -3.82 -6.39
N GLY A 106 -4.60 -3.91 -5.17
CA GLY A 106 -5.30 -3.62 -3.92
C GLY A 106 -4.32 -3.21 -2.84
N GLY A 107 -4.04 -1.90 -2.78
CA GLY A 107 -3.22 -1.20 -1.80
C GLY A 107 -3.45 0.30 -2.01
N ILE A 108 -2.70 1.18 -1.32
CA ILE A 108 -2.92 2.64 -1.38
C ILE A 108 -3.09 3.14 -2.81
N TRP A 109 -2.20 2.77 -3.72
CA TRP A 109 -2.19 3.37 -5.04
C TRP A 109 -3.46 3.08 -5.83
N SER A 110 -3.91 1.82 -5.78
CA SER A 110 -5.15 1.39 -6.43
C SER A 110 -6.38 1.97 -5.72
N SER A 111 -6.33 2.18 -4.40
CA SER A 111 -7.42 2.82 -3.65
C SER A 111 -7.54 4.32 -3.93
N VAL A 112 -6.41 5.04 -4.04
CA VAL A 112 -6.38 6.45 -4.46
C VAL A 112 -6.92 6.56 -5.89
N LEU A 113 -6.51 5.67 -6.80
CA LEU A 113 -7.06 5.63 -8.16
C LEU A 113 -8.58 5.38 -8.16
N LEU A 114 -9.05 4.41 -7.36
CA LEU A 114 -10.47 4.12 -7.27
C LEU A 114 -11.26 5.31 -6.70
N ALA A 115 -10.75 5.95 -5.66
CA ALA A 115 -11.34 7.16 -5.08
C ALA A 115 -11.42 8.30 -6.11
N PHE A 116 -10.36 8.48 -6.91
CA PHE A 116 -10.33 9.46 -7.99
C PHE A 116 -11.36 9.14 -9.08
N LEU A 117 -11.49 7.87 -9.48
CA LEU A 117 -12.47 7.43 -10.48
C LEU A 117 -13.92 7.53 -10.01
N LEU A 118 -14.17 7.27 -8.73
CA LEU A 118 -15.48 7.43 -8.10
C LEU A 118 -15.82 8.88 -7.77
N LYS A 119 -14.87 9.82 -7.96
CA LYS A 119 -14.98 11.23 -7.57
C LYS A 119 -15.38 11.39 -6.09
N THR A 120 -14.90 10.48 -5.24
CA THR A 120 -15.17 10.52 -3.81
C THR A 120 -14.54 11.77 -3.20
N ASN A 121 -15.20 12.36 -2.20
CA ASN A 121 -14.65 13.49 -1.44
C ASN A 121 -13.24 13.13 -0.91
N LYS A 122 -12.27 14.02 -1.11
CA LYS A 122 -10.85 13.77 -0.76
C LYS A 122 -10.66 13.40 0.71
N ASN A 123 -11.36 14.07 1.64
CA ASN A 123 -11.22 13.82 3.07
C ASN A 123 -11.78 12.44 3.43
N LEU A 124 -12.95 12.10 2.92
CA LEU A 124 -13.56 10.79 3.14
C LEU A 124 -12.71 9.67 2.55
N ALA A 125 -12.23 9.83 1.32
CA ALA A 125 -11.35 8.86 0.70
C ALA A 125 -10.01 8.72 1.43
N TYR A 126 -9.43 9.83 1.91
CA TYR A 126 -8.22 9.79 2.73
C TYR A 126 -8.44 8.95 4.00
N LEU A 127 -9.52 9.22 4.74
CA LEU A 127 -9.87 8.47 5.94
C LEU A 127 -10.08 6.98 5.65
N LEU A 128 -10.86 6.64 4.63
CA LEU A 128 -11.10 5.25 4.24
C LEU A 128 -9.81 4.52 3.88
N ILE A 129 -8.91 5.18 3.15
CA ILE A 129 -7.63 4.59 2.77
C ILE A 129 -6.75 4.41 4.00
N VAL A 130 -6.61 5.42 4.87
CA VAL A 130 -5.78 5.31 6.08
C VAL A 130 -6.28 4.18 6.99
N ILE A 131 -7.58 4.13 7.29
CA ILE A 131 -8.14 3.12 8.19
C ILE A 131 -7.97 1.72 7.59
N GLY A 132 -8.32 1.54 6.32
CA GLY A 132 -8.14 0.25 5.66
C GLY A 132 -6.66 -0.14 5.60
N SER A 133 -5.76 0.82 5.34
CA SER A 133 -4.32 0.62 5.37
C SER A 133 -3.84 0.09 6.72
N LEU A 134 -4.23 0.73 7.82
CA LEU A 134 -3.84 0.31 9.17
C LEU A 134 -4.28 -1.12 9.46
N ILE A 135 -5.53 -1.45 9.14
CA ILE A 135 -6.06 -2.81 9.33
C ILE A 135 -5.27 -3.81 8.48
N GLY A 136 -4.98 -3.47 7.22
CA GLY A 136 -4.20 -4.30 6.31
C GLY A 136 -2.77 -4.55 6.78
N ILE A 137 -2.10 -3.52 7.30
CA ILE A 137 -0.74 -3.62 7.85
C ILE A 137 -0.74 -4.48 9.12
N ILE A 138 -1.68 -4.27 10.04
CA ILE A 138 -1.82 -5.05 11.26
C ILE A 138 -1.97 -6.53 10.89
N PHE A 139 -2.92 -6.84 10.01
CA PHE A 139 -3.15 -8.20 9.55
C PHE A 139 -1.89 -8.81 8.92
N LEU A 140 -1.24 -8.09 8.01
CA LEU A 140 -0.03 -8.57 7.33
C LEU A 140 1.14 -8.78 8.30
N ALA A 141 1.33 -7.88 9.27
CA ALA A 141 2.41 -7.97 10.24
C ALA A 141 2.28 -9.20 11.13
N PHE A 142 1.10 -9.42 11.72
CA PHE A 142 0.85 -10.59 12.57
C PHE A 142 0.84 -11.89 11.77
N PHE A 143 0.28 -11.88 10.56
CA PHE A 143 0.37 -13.03 9.66
C PHE A 143 1.82 -13.39 9.35
N SER A 144 2.64 -12.39 8.98
CA SER A 144 4.06 -12.59 8.70
C SER A 144 4.82 -13.12 9.91
N GLN A 145 4.52 -12.58 11.10
CA GLN A 145 5.13 -13.04 12.35
C GLN A 145 4.80 -14.51 12.63
N GLY A 146 3.52 -14.89 12.51
CA GLY A 146 3.09 -16.28 12.70
C GLY A 146 3.76 -17.24 11.72
N VAL A 147 3.85 -16.87 10.44
CA VAL A 147 4.55 -17.69 9.42
C VAL A 147 6.03 -17.84 9.75
N ILE A 148 6.73 -16.76 10.08
CA ILE A 148 8.16 -16.79 10.40
C ILE A 148 8.44 -17.67 11.62
N GLN A 149 7.65 -17.51 12.69
CA GLN A 149 7.80 -18.31 13.90
C GLN A 149 7.49 -19.79 13.65
N GLY A 150 6.46 -20.09 12.87
CA GLY A 150 6.14 -21.46 12.46
C GLY A 150 7.29 -22.12 11.69
N ILE A 151 7.90 -21.41 10.74
CA ILE A 151 9.07 -21.92 10.00
C ILE A 151 10.25 -22.17 10.93
N LEU A 152 10.56 -21.23 11.83
CA LEU A 152 11.67 -21.37 12.77
C LEU A 152 11.47 -22.59 13.69
N SER A 153 10.24 -22.85 14.13
CA SER A 153 9.93 -24.01 14.98
C SER A 153 10.07 -25.37 14.29
N LEU A 154 10.03 -25.40 12.95
CA LEU A 154 10.27 -26.63 12.18
C LEU A 154 11.76 -26.89 11.92
N LEU A 155 12.61 -25.88 12.11
CA LEU A 155 14.06 -25.94 11.86
C LEU A 155 14.88 -26.17 13.15
N SER A 156 14.25 -26.01 14.32
CA SER A 156 14.82 -26.28 15.66
C SER A 156 14.50 -27.68 16.13
#